data_AF-A0A7X1CDA6-F1
#
_entry.id   AF-A0A7X1CDA6-F1
#
_cell.length_a   1.000
_cell.length_b   1.000
_cell.length_c   1.000
_cell.angle_alpha   90.00
_cell.angle_beta   90.00
_cell.angle_gamma   90.00
#
_symmetry.space_group_name_H-M   'P 1'
#
loop_
_entity.id
_entity.type
_entity.pdbx_description
1 polymer ?
#
loop_
_entity_poly.entity_id
_entity_poly.type
_entity_poly.pdbx_seq_one_letter_code
_entity_poly.pdbx_strand_id
1 'polypeptide(L)'
;MITEWELKTGQTWPTYSDDVISSKNGAVIRNRGELYDAHHLIENNFGGEHEWWNIHPAKFPNEHQAGIHGSGSPGNELFKGAK
;
A
#
# COMPACT_ATOMS: atom_id res chain seq x y z
N MET A 1 -12.67 0.24 6.18
CA MET A 1 -11.56 1.22 6.24
C MET A 1 -11.48 2.12 5.00
N ILE A 2 -11.33 1.61 3.77
CA ILE A 2 -11.18 2.48 2.56
C ILE A 2 -12.33 3.49 2.43
N THR A 3 -13.59 3.05 2.46
CA THR A 3 -14.76 3.96 2.40
C THR A 3 -14.76 5.02 3.49
N GLU A 4 -14.28 4.67 4.69
CA GLU A 4 -14.19 5.61 5.80
C GLU A 4 -13.03 6.60 5.57
N TRP A 5 -11.88 6.14 5.08
CA TRP A 5 -10.77 6.99 4.68
C TRP A 5 -11.23 8.00 3.63
N GLU A 6 -11.96 7.57 2.60
CA GLU A 6 -12.51 8.45 1.56
C GLU A 6 -13.47 9.49 2.15
N LEU A 7 -14.40 9.05 3.03
CA LEU A 7 -15.34 9.94 3.71
C LEU A 7 -14.64 10.97 4.60
N LYS A 8 -13.61 10.55 5.36
CA LYS A 8 -12.91 11.39 6.34
C LYS A 8 -11.92 12.35 5.69
N THR A 9 -11.30 11.95 4.57
CA THR A 9 -10.32 12.77 3.85
C THR A 9 -10.93 13.59 2.72
N GLY A 10 -12.13 13.23 2.25
CA GLY A 10 -12.76 13.82 1.07
C GLY A 10 -12.08 13.43 -0.26
N GLN A 11 -11.19 12.45 -0.24
CA GLN A 11 -10.45 11.97 -1.41
C GLN A 11 -11.07 10.66 -1.93
N THR A 12 -10.89 10.38 -3.22
CA THR A 12 -11.21 9.08 -3.82
C THR A 12 -9.99 8.18 -3.72
N TRP A 13 -10.18 6.94 -3.31
CA TRP A 13 -9.11 5.95 -3.27
C TRP A 13 -8.63 5.65 -4.70
N PRO A 14 -7.32 5.73 -4.98
CA PRO A 14 -6.82 5.60 -6.34
C PRO A 14 -6.94 4.17 -6.86
N THR A 15 -7.14 4.06 -8.17
CA THR A 15 -7.19 2.80 -8.91
C THR A 15 -6.14 2.77 -10.01
N TYR A 16 -5.81 1.58 -10.51
CA TYR A 16 -4.94 1.44 -11.69
C TYR A 16 -5.66 1.94 -12.96
N SER A 17 -5.00 2.81 -13.72
CA SER A 17 -5.50 3.26 -15.03
C SER A 17 -5.45 2.18 -16.10
N ASP A 18 -4.50 1.25 -15.94
CA ASP A 18 -4.14 0.19 -16.88
C ASP A 18 -3.74 -1.07 -16.12
N ASP A 19 -3.73 -2.22 -16.79
CA ASP A 19 -3.20 -3.45 -16.24
C ASP A 19 -1.71 -3.29 -15.91
N VAL A 20 -1.31 -3.76 -14.74
CA VAL A 20 0.11 -3.83 -14.35
C VAL A 20 0.65 -5.19 -14.75
N ILE A 21 1.66 -5.18 -15.62
CA ILE A 21 2.28 -6.40 -16.13
C ILE A 21 3.57 -6.69 -15.37
N SER A 22 3.73 -7.94 -14.90
CA SER A 22 4.95 -8.43 -14.29
C SER A 22 6.08 -8.49 -15.31
N SER A 23 7.18 -7.79 -15.03
CA SER A 23 8.39 -7.85 -15.86
C SER A 23 9.08 -9.21 -15.84
N LYS A 24 8.76 -10.08 -14.85
CA LYS A 24 9.39 -11.40 -14.69
C LYS A 24 8.83 -12.46 -15.63
N ASN A 25 7.52 -12.43 -15.88
CA ASN A 25 6.81 -13.49 -16.59
C ASN A 25 5.68 -13.00 -17.50
N GLY A 26 5.49 -11.69 -17.65
CA GLY A 26 4.46 -11.10 -18.51
C GLY A 26 3.02 -11.25 -18.00
N ALA A 27 2.82 -11.77 -16.78
CA ALA A 27 1.48 -11.94 -16.22
C ALA A 27 0.90 -10.60 -15.74
N VAL A 28 -0.41 -10.43 -15.87
CA VAL A 28 -1.15 -9.34 -15.21
C VAL A 28 -1.10 -9.57 -13.70
N ILE A 29 -0.60 -8.60 -12.95
CA ILE A 29 -0.47 -8.65 -11.48
C ILE A 29 -1.41 -7.68 -10.76
N ARG A 30 -1.94 -6.68 -11.48
CA ARG A 30 -3.08 -5.85 -11.08
C ARG A 30 -3.88 -5.51 -12.33
N ASN A 31 -5.20 -5.53 -12.23
CA ASN A 31 -6.07 -5.17 -13.34
C ASN A 31 -6.39 -3.67 -13.32
N ARG A 32 -6.68 -3.11 -14.49
CA ARG A 32 -7.29 -1.78 -14.61
C ARG A 32 -8.55 -1.68 -13.74
N GLY A 33 -8.65 -0.59 -12.99
CA GLY A 33 -9.76 -0.32 -12.08
C GLY A 33 -9.62 -0.96 -10.69
N GLU A 34 -8.65 -1.84 -10.47
CA GLU A 34 -8.37 -2.32 -9.11
C GLU A 34 -7.85 -1.18 -8.23
N LEU A 35 -8.20 -1.23 -6.94
CA LEU A 35 -7.73 -0.27 -5.96
C LEU A 35 -6.24 -0.46 -5.69
N TYR A 36 -5.55 0.63 -5.34
CA TYR A 36 -4.20 0.52 -4.79
C TYR A 36 -4.26 -0.21 -3.44
N ASP A 37 -3.17 -0.87 -3.08
CA ASP A 37 -3.11 -1.63 -1.85
C ASP A 37 -3.24 -0.66 -0.66
N ALA A 38 -3.97 -1.04 0.38
CA ALA A 38 -3.95 -0.31 1.64
C ALA A 38 -2.69 -0.70 2.42
N HIS A 39 -1.90 0.30 2.80
CA HIS A 39 -0.73 0.14 3.65
C HIS A 39 -0.93 0.85 4.98
N HIS A 40 -0.60 0.20 6.10
CA HIS A 40 -0.66 0.82 7.41
C HIS A 40 0.50 1.80 7.64
N LEU A 41 0.26 3.04 8.08
CA LEU A 41 1.33 4.00 8.36
C LEU A 41 2.23 3.52 9.51
N ILE A 42 1.60 3.07 10.59
CA ILE A 42 2.23 2.27 11.64
C ILE A 42 1.84 0.83 11.39
N GLU A 43 2.81 -0.02 11.09
CA GLU A 43 2.55 -1.43 10.78
C GLU A 43 1.78 -2.14 11.91
N ASN A 44 0.80 -2.96 11.54
CA ASN A 44 0.00 -3.75 12.49
C ASN A 44 0.87 -4.68 13.36
N ASN A 45 1.98 -5.20 12.79
CA ASN A 45 2.95 -6.02 13.53
C ASN A 45 3.70 -5.24 14.63
N PHE A 46 3.61 -3.91 14.63
CA PHE A 46 4.19 -3.01 15.62
C PHE A 46 3.10 -2.31 16.45
N GLY A 47 1.89 -2.88 16.50
CA GLY A 47 0.76 -2.37 17.28
C GLY A 47 0.03 -1.19 16.65
N GLY A 48 0.25 -0.91 15.36
CA GLY A 48 -0.53 0.08 14.64
C GLY A 48 -1.99 -0.35 14.47
N GLU A 49 -2.91 0.57 14.78
CA GLU A 49 -4.35 0.30 14.76
C GLU A 49 -4.87 0.00 13.34
N HIS A 50 -5.89 -0.85 13.26
CA HIS A 50 -6.57 -1.17 11.99
C HIS A 50 -7.68 -0.14 11.69
N GLU A 51 -7.28 1.12 11.56
CA GLU A 51 -8.19 2.26 11.49
C GLU A 51 -7.95 3.10 10.25
N TRP A 52 -8.99 3.84 9.82
CA TRP A 52 -8.93 4.68 8.61
C TRP A 52 -7.76 5.67 8.64
N TRP A 53 -7.46 6.27 9.79
CA TRP A 53 -6.40 7.27 9.92
C TRP A 53 -5.00 6.65 9.87
N ASN A 54 -4.89 5.33 10.02
CA ASN A 54 -3.63 4.60 9.97
C ASN A 54 -3.40 3.91 8.63
N ILE A 55 -4.15 4.22 7.56
CA ILE A 55 -3.94 3.62 6.23
C ILE A 55 -3.68 4.64 5.13
N HIS A 56 -2.92 4.23 4.13
CA HIS A 56 -2.60 5.01 2.94
C HIS A 56 -2.62 4.12 1.68
N PRO A 57 -3.16 4.57 0.54
CA PRO A 57 -3.05 3.85 -0.72
C PRO A 57 -1.61 3.80 -1.21
N ALA A 58 -1.11 2.61 -1.56
CA ALA A 58 0.23 2.43 -2.13
C ALA A 58 0.17 1.52 -3.36
N LYS A 59 0.73 1.98 -4.48
CA LYS A 59 0.76 1.23 -5.73
C LYS A 59 1.66 -0.01 -5.65
N PHE A 60 1.17 -1.14 -6.16
CA PHE A 60 1.93 -2.37 -6.33
C PHE A 60 2.66 -2.38 -7.70
N PRO A 61 3.91 -2.90 -7.77
CA PRO A 61 4.76 -3.29 -6.64
C PRO A 61 5.65 -2.15 -6.13
N ASN A 62 5.77 -1.06 -6.89
CA ASN A 62 6.88 -0.10 -6.75
C ASN A 62 6.76 0.81 -5.53
N GLU A 63 5.57 1.23 -5.12
CA GLU A 63 5.39 2.05 -3.91
C GLU A 63 5.26 1.14 -2.69
N HIS A 64 4.36 0.16 -2.73
CA HIS A 64 4.07 -0.68 -1.57
C HIS A 64 5.22 -1.65 -1.24
N GLN A 65 5.52 -2.59 -2.13
CA GLN A 65 6.49 -3.66 -1.83
C GLN A 65 7.94 -3.19 -1.93
N ALA A 66 8.29 -2.45 -2.98
CA ALA A 66 9.66 -1.99 -3.17
C ALA A 66 9.93 -0.66 -2.42
N GLY A 67 8.99 0.28 -2.46
CA GLY A 67 9.19 1.62 -1.93
C GLY A 67 9.07 1.72 -0.40
N ILE A 68 8.16 0.98 0.22
CA ILE A 68 7.93 1.00 1.67
C ILE A 68 8.57 -0.20 2.38
N HIS A 69 8.46 -1.40 1.79
CA HIS A 69 8.97 -2.64 2.40
C HIS A 69 10.33 -3.09 1.87
N GLY A 70 10.85 -2.46 0.82
CA GLY A 70 12.09 -2.87 0.16
C GLY A 70 13.32 -2.70 1.04
N SER A 71 14.42 -3.39 0.71
CA SER A 71 15.68 -3.24 1.44
C SER A 71 16.18 -1.78 1.38
N GLY A 72 16.47 -1.18 2.53
CA GLY A 72 16.94 0.21 2.62
C GLY A 72 15.84 1.26 2.38
N SER A 73 14.57 0.87 2.31
CA SER A 73 13.45 1.80 2.26
C SER A 73 13.15 2.42 3.63
N PRO A 74 12.43 3.56 3.68
CA PRO A 74 12.04 4.18 4.94
C PRO A 74 11.25 3.27 5.87
N GLY A 75 10.26 2.52 5.35
CA GLY A 75 9.49 1.58 6.17
C GLY A 75 10.38 0.46 6.71
N ASN A 76 11.22 -0.12 5.86
CA ASN A 76 12.21 -1.09 6.31
C ASN A 76 13.14 -0.52 7.40
N GLU A 77 13.58 0.74 7.32
CA GLU A 77 14.42 1.37 8.34
C GLU A 77 13.69 1.66 9.65
N LEU A 78 12.48 2.19 9.58
CA LEU A 78 11.67 2.52 10.76
C LEU A 78 11.22 1.27 11.52
N PHE A 79 10.96 0.18 10.80
CA PHE A 79 10.46 -1.09 11.34
C PHE A 79 11.54 -2.19 11.39
N LYS A 80 12.83 -1.81 11.42
CA LYS A 80 13.98 -2.70 11.69
C LYS A 80 14.05 -3.03 13.19
N GLY A 81 13.17 -3.89 13.70
CA GLY A 81 13.17 -4.29 15.12
C GLY A 81 12.37 -5.56 15.39
N ALA A 82 12.62 -6.19 16.55
CA ALA A 82 11.86 -7.36 16.98
C ALA A 82 10.42 -6.97 17.33
N LYS A 83 9.48 -7.78 16.83
CA LYS A 83 8.04 -7.71 17.08
C LYS A 83 7.68 -7.98 18.53
#